data_AF-A0A2E8SUF5-F1
#
_entry.id   AF-A0A2E8SUF5-F1
#
_cell.length_a   1.000
_cell.length_b   1.000
_cell.length_c   1.000
_cell.angle_alpha   90.00
_cell.angle_beta   90.00
_cell.angle_gamma   90.00
#
_symmetry.space_group_name_H-M   'P 1'
#
loop_
_entity.id
_entity.type
_entity.pdbx_description
1 polymer ?
#
loop_
_entity_poly.entity_id
_entity_poly.type
_entity_poly.pdbx_seq_one_letter_code
_entity_poly.pdbx_strand_id
1 'polypeptide(L)'
;FLYAAMIILVIKWWDVTHTMHFHSATHDGYGVSIGTFVMAIEAFLLTMYVPSCHALRHLAGGMLDRWTTGISRVRGVLFEKISVLNRSHGFWFWTSLTFVFLGDLWVLAVAEGRLSDMVLFVV
;
A
#
# COMPACT_ATOMS: atom_id res chain seq x y z
N PHE A 1 -8.52 3.37 13.95
CA PHE A 1 -7.25 3.10 13.25
C PHE A 1 -7.41 3.02 11.72
N LEU A 2 -8.34 2.22 11.17
CA LEU A 2 -8.52 2.04 9.71
C LEU A 2 -8.50 3.34 8.87
N TYR A 3 -9.22 4.38 9.28
CA TYR A 3 -9.26 5.66 8.55
C TYR A 3 -7.88 6.34 8.43
N ALA A 4 -7.11 6.36 9.53
CA ALA A 4 -5.75 6.91 9.50
C ALA A 4 -4.84 6.07 8.59
N ALA A 5 -4.96 4.74 8.63
CA ALA A 5 -4.20 3.85 7.75
C ALA A 5 -4.52 4.10 6.26
N MET A 6 -5.79 4.37 5.90
CA MET A 6 -6.16 4.72 4.53
C MET A 6 -5.56 6.06 4.09
N ILE A 7 -5.51 7.07 4.97
CA ILE A 7 -4.86 8.36 4.66
C ILE A 7 -3.37 8.16 4.42
N ILE A 8 -2.68 7.44 5.31
CA ILE A 8 -1.25 7.12 5.18
C ILE A 8 -0.99 6.35 3.87
N LEU A 9 -1.88 5.41 3.51
CA LEU A 9 -1.74 4.65 2.28
C LEU A 9 -1.84 5.52 1.03
N VAL A 10 -2.74 6.51 1.02
CA VAL A 10 -2.84 7.48 -0.09
C VAL A 10 -1.56 8.31 -0.19
N ILE A 11 -1.01 8.76 0.94
CA ILE A 11 0.26 9.48 0.98
C ILE A 11 1.39 8.58 0.46
N LYS A 12 1.45 7.30 0.86
CA LYS A 12 2.47 6.38 0.36
C LYS A 12 2.43 6.20 -1.16
N TRP A 13 1.25 6.10 -1.76
CA TRP A 13 1.14 6.05 -3.23
C TRP A 13 1.53 7.37 -3.90
N TRP A 14 1.25 8.51 -3.26
CA TRP A 14 1.72 9.81 -3.71
C TRP A 14 3.25 9.93 -3.66
N ASP A 15 3.87 9.41 -2.61
CA ASP A 15 5.33 9.39 -2.47
C ASP A 15 5.97 8.50 -3.56
N VAL A 16 5.37 7.34 -3.86
CA VAL A 16 5.82 6.48 -4.97
C VAL A 16 5.87 7.26 -6.27
N THR A 17 4.85 8.08 -6.59
CA THR A 17 4.90 8.89 -7.81
C THR A 17 6.00 9.93 -7.77
N HIS A 18 6.27 10.53 -6.61
CA HIS A 18 7.36 11.50 -6.45
C HIS A 18 8.73 10.86 -6.66
N THR A 19 8.92 9.60 -6.27
CA THR A 19 10.18 8.89 -6.53
C THR A 19 10.47 8.65 -8.02
N MET A 20 9.47 8.82 -8.90
CA MET A 20 9.65 8.65 -10.34
C MET A 20 10.15 9.91 -11.04
N HIS A 21 10.19 11.07 -10.36
CA HIS A 21 10.65 12.32 -10.94
C HIS A 21 12.10 12.57 -10.57
N PHE A 22 12.99 12.53 -11.55
CA PHE A 22 14.41 12.79 -11.38
C PHE A 22 14.74 14.21 -11.83
N HIS A 23 15.45 14.94 -10.98
CA HIS A 23 15.97 16.28 -11.27
C HIS A 23 17.45 16.34 -10.87
N SER A 24 18.31 15.78 -11.72
CA SER A 24 19.76 15.69 -11.52
C SER A 24 20.50 16.05 -12.81
N ALA A 25 21.76 16.49 -12.68
CA ALA A 25 22.64 16.75 -13.82
C ALA A 25 22.89 15.49 -14.71
N THR A 26 22.67 14.30 -14.16
CA THR A 26 22.87 13.01 -14.87
C THR A 26 21.58 12.38 -15.38
N HIS A 27 20.45 12.72 -14.76
CA HIS A 27 19.14 12.13 -15.01
C HIS A 27 18.08 13.21 -14.77
N ASP A 28 17.39 13.64 -15.82
CA ASP A 28 16.31 14.63 -15.75
C ASP A 28 15.11 14.10 -16.54
N GLY A 29 13.96 13.98 -15.89
CA GLY A 29 12.75 13.39 -16.49
C GLY A 29 12.06 12.35 -15.59
N TYR A 30 11.20 11.54 -16.22
CA TYR A 30 10.44 10.51 -15.52
C TYR A 30 11.14 9.16 -15.64
N GLY A 31 11.32 8.47 -14.53
CA GLY A 31 12.03 7.20 -14.52
C GLY A 31 11.64 6.28 -13.38
N VAL A 32 12.41 5.22 -13.22
CA VAL A 32 12.28 4.27 -12.11
C VAL A 32 13.65 3.93 -11.56
N SER A 33 13.80 3.98 -10.24
CA SER A 33 14.99 3.50 -9.53
C SER A 33 14.67 2.27 -8.68
N ILE A 34 15.70 1.70 -8.04
CA ILE A 34 15.49 0.66 -7.02
C ILE A 34 14.66 1.23 -5.87
N GLY A 35 14.92 2.46 -5.45
CA GLY A 35 14.13 3.16 -4.44
C GLY A 35 12.64 3.25 -4.79
N THR A 36 12.29 3.52 -6.05
CA THR A 36 10.91 3.49 -6.53
C THR A 36 10.27 2.12 -6.31
N PHE A 37 10.97 1.02 -6.62
CA PHE A 37 10.47 -0.33 -6.40
C PHE A 37 10.29 -0.67 -4.91
N VAL A 38 11.24 -0.29 -4.06
CA VAL A 38 11.14 -0.49 -2.61
C VAL A 38 9.88 0.19 -2.07
N MET A 39 9.68 1.46 -2.40
CA MET A 39 8.50 2.23 -1.99
C MET A 39 7.20 1.65 -2.56
N ALA A 40 7.21 1.20 -3.82
CA ALA A 40 6.03 0.64 -4.49
C ALA A 40 5.62 -0.72 -3.90
N ILE A 41 6.57 -1.60 -3.58
CA ILE A 41 6.30 -2.89 -2.95
C ILE A 41 5.67 -2.68 -1.57
N GLU A 42 6.21 -1.75 -0.78
CA GLU A 42 5.65 -1.41 0.53
C GLU A 42 4.21 -0.89 0.41
N ALA A 43 3.97 0.08 -0.49
CA ALA A 43 2.64 0.63 -0.76
C ALA A 43 1.66 -0.45 -1.23
N PHE A 44 2.10 -1.38 -2.08
CA PHE A 44 1.29 -2.52 -2.51
C PHE A 44 0.93 -3.45 -1.34
N LEU A 45 1.89 -3.83 -0.50
CA LEU A 45 1.65 -4.73 0.63
C LEU A 45 0.69 -4.10 1.65
N LEU A 46 0.83 -2.80 1.93
CA LEU A 46 -0.12 -2.05 2.75
C LEU A 46 -1.51 -1.96 2.09
N THR A 47 -1.56 -1.82 0.76
CA THR A 47 -2.81 -1.84 0.00
C THR A 47 -3.52 -3.17 0.12
N MET A 48 -2.80 -4.29 0.21
CA MET A 48 -3.40 -5.62 0.43
C MET A 48 -3.80 -5.84 1.89
N TYR A 49 -3.10 -5.20 2.84
CA TYR A 49 -3.44 -5.27 4.26
C TYR A 49 -4.77 -4.56 4.59
N VAL A 50 -5.02 -3.35 4.09
CA VAL A 50 -6.26 -2.59 4.35
C VAL A 50 -7.56 -3.37 4.06
N PRO A 51 -7.77 -3.97 2.86
CA PRO A 51 -8.97 -4.73 2.55
C PRO A 51 -9.04 -6.06 3.28
N SER A 52 -7.94 -6.57 3.81
CA SER A 52 -7.93 -7.75 4.67
C SER A 52 -8.38 -7.45 6.11
N CYS A 53 -8.59 -6.20 6.51
CA CYS A 53 -8.89 -5.84 7.90
C CYS A 53 -10.28 -6.28 8.37
N HIS A 54 -10.38 -6.76 9.61
CA HIS A 54 -11.67 -7.05 10.26
C HIS A 54 -12.56 -5.81 10.34
N ALA A 55 -11.97 -4.64 10.61
CA ALA A 55 -12.70 -3.37 10.67
C ALA A 55 -13.40 -3.02 9.34
N LEU A 56 -12.76 -3.27 8.19
CA LEU A 56 -13.37 -3.01 6.89
C LEU A 56 -14.50 -4.01 6.58
N ARG A 57 -14.33 -5.28 7.00
CA ARG A 57 -15.40 -6.29 6.93
C ARG A 57 -16.64 -5.86 7.71
N HIS A 58 -16.44 -5.35 8.93
CA HIS A 58 -17.53 -4.81 9.75
C HIS A 58 -18.17 -3.56 9.13
N LEU A 59 -17.38 -2.66 8.53
CA LEU A 59 -17.91 -1.50 7.82
C LEU A 59 -18.80 -1.91 6.63
N ALA A 60 -18.39 -2.94 5.88
CA ALA A 60 -19.13 -3.44 4.72
C ALA A 60 -20.49 -4.04 5.09
N GLY A 61 -20.57 -4.91 6.10
CA GLY A 61 -21.78 -5.70 6.37
C GLY A 61 -22.23 -5.83 7.84
N GLY A 62 -21.52 -5.25 8.80
CA GLY A 62 -21.68 -5.54 10.23
C GLY A 62 -22.98 -5.08 10.91
N MET A 63 -23.86 -4.34 10.24
CA MET A 63 -25.15 -3.87 10.78
C MET A 63 -26.36 -4.24 9.90
N LEU A 64 -26.22 -5.23 9.02
CA LEU A 64 -27.25 -5.61 8.07
C LEU A 64 -27.63 -7.09 8.24
N ASP A 65 -28.89 -7.35 8.61
CA ASP A 65 -29.41 -8.71 8.80
C ASP A 65 -29.95 -9.34 7.50
N ARG A 66 -30.22 -8.53 6.46
CA ARG A 66 -30.64 -9.01 5.12
C ARG A 66 -29.94 -8.21 4.02
N TRP A 67 -29.41 -8.92 3.02
CA TRP A 67 -28.70 -8.34 1.85
C TRP A 67 -29.46 -8.56 0.53
N THR A 68 -30.78 -8.34 0.54
CA THR A 68 -31.65 -8.77 -0.56
C THR A 68 -32.00 -7.68 -1.58
N THR A 69 -31.87 -6.39 -1.23
CA THR A 69 -32.37 -5.28 -2.07
C THR A 69 -31.45 -4.06 -2.11
N GLY A 70 -31.40 -3.38 -3.26
CA GLY A 70 -30.71 -2.10 -3.44
C GLY A 70 -29.25 -2.10 -2.92
N ILE A 71 -28.93 -1.10 -2.10
CA ILE A 71 -27.59 -0.91 -1.50
C ILE A 71 -27.20 -2.07 -0.59
N SER A 72 -28.15 -2.73 0.09
CA SER A 72 -27.85 -3.86 0.99
C SER A 72 -27.27 -5.07 0.24
N ARG A 73 -27.70 -5.31 -1.00
CA ARG A 73 -27.16 -6.38 -1.86
C ARG A 73 -25.70 -6.10 -2.24
N VAL A 74 -25.39 -4.87 -2.62
CA VAL A 74 -24.01 -4.45 -2.95
C VAL A 74 -23.09 -4.61 -1.73
N ARG A 75 -23.57 -4.20 -0.56
CA ARG A 75 -22.85 -4.35 0.72
C ARG A 75 -22.62 -5.83 1.08
N GLY A 76 -23.58 -6.71 0.82
CA GLY A 76 -23.41 -8.16 0.99
C GLY A 76 -22.32 -8.74 0.10
N VAL A 77 -22.30 -8.39 -1.19
CA VAL A 77 -21.24 -8.81 -2.12
C VAL A 77 -19.86 -8.29 -1.68
N LEU A 78 -19.77 -7.04 -1.22
CA LEU A 78 -18.53 -6.49 -0.68
C LEU A 78 -18.10 -7.23 0.59
N PHE A 79 -19.04 -7.52 1.50
CA PHE A 79 -18.76 -8.28 2.71
C PHE A 79 -18.23 -9.68 2.40
N GLU A 80 -18.80 -10.39 1.44
CA GLU A 80 -18.31 -11.71 1.00
C GLU A 80 -16.88 -11.62 0.45
N LYS A 81 -16.62 -10.67 -0.47
CA LYS A 81 -15.27 -10.46 -1.04
C LYS A 81 -14.24 -10.11 0.02
N ILE A 82 -14.56 -9.16 0.91
CA ILE A 82 -13.69 -8.75 2.01
C ILE A 82 -13.48 -9.92 2.98
N SER A 83 -14.48 -10.76 3.21
CA SER A 83 -14.36 -11.95 4.07
C SER A 83 -13.39 -12.99 3.50
N VAL A 84 -13.26 -13.09 2.18
CA VAL A 84 -12.22 -13.92 1.55
C VAL A 84 -10.83 -13.33 1.80
N LEU A 85 -10.65 -12.03 1.56
CA LEU A 85 -9.37 -11.34 1.80
C LEU A 85 -8.96 -11.32 3.28
N ASN A 86 -9.93 -11.24 4.19
CA ASN A 86 -9.68 -11.23 5.63
C ASN A 86 -9.04 -12.53 6.15
N ARG A 87 -9.22 -13.67 5.45
CA ARG A 87 -8.57 -14.94 5.85
C ARG A 87 -7.04 -14.86 5.83
N SER A 88 -6.48 -14.02 4.95
CA SER A 88 -5.04 -13.78 4.85
C SER A 88 -4.58 -12.53 5.60
N HIS A 89 -5.39 -11.99 6.51
CA HIS A 89 -5.05 -10.77 7.26
C HIS A 89 -3.71 -10.86 7.98
N GLY A 90 -3.44 -11.99 8.66
CA GLY A 90 -2.16 -12.22 9.33
C GLY A 90 -0.98 -12.27 8.36
N PHE A 91 -1.16 -12.86 7.17
CA PHE A 91 -0.12 -12.89 6.14
C PHE A 91 0.22 -11.47 5.68
N TRP A 92 -0.80 -10.69 5.27
CA TRP A 92 -0.59 -9.32 4.81
C TRP A 92 -0.02 -8.41 5.89
N PHE A 93 -0.41 -8.62 7.15
CA PHE A 93 0.19 -7.94 8.30
C PHE A 93 1.69 -8.19 8.40
N TRP A 94 2.12 -9.45 8.47
CA TRP A 94 3.54 -9.78 8.65
C TRP A 94 4.40 -9.38 7.45
N THR A 95 3.90 -9.58 6.23
CA THR A 95 4.63 -9.17 5.03
C THR A 95 4.76 -7.66 4.92
N SER A 96 3.67 -6.91 5.15
CA SER A 96 3.73 -5.44 5.10
C SER A 96 4.61 -4.87 6.20
N LEU A 97 4.47 -5.33 7.45
CA LEU A 97 5.30 -4.88 8.57
C LEU A 97 6.80 -5.09 8.31
N THR A 98 7.15 -6.26 7.77
CA THR A 98 8.54 -6.59 7.43
C THR A 98 9.07 -5.66 6.34
N PHE A 99 8.30 -5.43 5.27
CA PHE A 99 8.75 -4.60 4.16
C PHE A 99 8.77 -3.11 4.47
N VAL A 100 7.88 -2.61 5.32
CA VAL A 100 7.95 -1.23 5.85
C VAL A 100 9.27 -1.04 6.59
N PHE A 101 9.60 -1.96 7.50
CA PHE A 101 10.87 -1.89 8.22
C PHE A 101 12.08 -1.94 7.29
N LEU A 102 12.08 -2.83 6.30
CA LEU A 102 13.16 -2.90 5.30
C LEU A 102 13.22 -1.63 4.42
N GLY A 103 12.07 -1.08 4.05
CA GLY A 103 11.95 0.16 3.28
C GLY A 103 12.53 1.35 4.05
N ASP A 104 12.22 1.46 5.34
CA ASP A 104 12.78 2.49 6.22
C ASP A 104 14.31 2.39 6.32
N LEU A 105 14.83 1.18 6.50
CA LEU A 105 16.28 0.94 6.51
C LEU A 105 16.93 1.29 5.16
N TRP A 106 16.28 0.96 4.05
CA TRP A 106 16.76 1.31 2.70
C TRP A 106 16.83 2.82 2.52
N VAL A 107 15.73 3.54 2.82
CA VAL A 107 15.67 5.00 2.68
C VAL A 107 16.72 5.68 3.57
N LEU A 108 16.86 5.24 4.82
CA LEU A 108 17.90 5.74 5.73
C LEU A 108 19.31 5.49 5.19
N ALA A 109 19.59 4.28 4.71
CA ALA A 109 20.91 3.95 4.16
C ALA A 109 21.26 4.75 2.90
N VAL A 110 20.28 5.01 2.02
CA VAL A 110 20.45 5.87 0.84
C VAL A 110 20.63 7.34 1.26
N ALA A 111 19.84 7.84 2.20
CA ALA A 111 19.93 9.22 2.70
C ALA A 111 21.27 9.51 3.40
N GLU A 112 21.82 8.52 4.10
CA GLU A 112 23.16 8.60 4.71
C GLU A 112 24.31 8.38 3.70
N GLY A 113 24.01 8.08 2.44
CA GLY A 113 25.01 7.81 1.40
C GLY A 113 25.76 6.48 1.59
N ARG A 114 25.25 5.57 2.43
CA ARG A 114 25.82 4.22 2.59
C ARG A 114 25.46 3.29 1.43
N LEU A 115 24.31 3.53 0.80
CA LEU A 115 23.86 2.89 -0.43
C LEU A 115 23.60 3.95 -1.49
N SER A 116 23.83 3.59 -2.76
CA SER A 116 23.47 4.43 -3.90
C SER A 116 22.16 3.94 -4.50
N ASP A 117 21.19 4.84 -4.65
CA ASP A 117 19.97 4.50 -5.38
C ASP A 117 20.27 4.40 -6.88
N MET A 118 20.13 3.20 -7.43
CA MET A 118 20.43 2.95 -8.84
C MET A 118 19.18 3.26 -9.68
N VAL A 119 19.33 4.25 -10.56
CA VAL A 119 18.34 4.57 -11.59
C VAL A 119 18.41 3.49 -12.68
N LEU A 120 17.27 2.92 -13.04
CA LEU A 120 17.18 1.84 -14.02
C LEU A 120 16.91 2.37 -15.41
N PHE A 121 16.02 3.34 -15.53
CA PHE A 121 15.75 4.07 -16.77
C PHE A 121 15.10 5.43 -16.47
N VAL A 122 15.27 6.36 -17.40
CA VAL A 122 14.62 7.68 -17.44
C VAL A 122 14.18 7.95 -18.88
N VAL A 123 13.02 8.55 -19.03
CA VAL A 123 12.38 8.95 -20.29
C VAL A 123 12.22 10.47 -20.32
#